data_AF-A0A959AH26-F1
#
_entry.id   AF-A0A959AH26-F1
#
_cell.length_a   1.000
_cell.length_b   1.000
_cell.length_c   1.000
_cell.angle_alpha   90.00
_cell.angle_beta   90.00
_cell.angle_gamma   90.00
#
_symmetry.space_group_name_H-M   'P 1'
#
loop_
_entity.id
_entity.type
_entity.pdbx_description
1 polymer ?
#
loop_
_entity_poly.entity_id
_entity_poly.type
_entity_poly.pdbx_seq_one_letter_code
_entity_poly.pdbx_strand_id
1 'polypeptide(L)'
;MELEQIWNRQLVSDKENDWLSREALGAFRTRYAAGVMRPKHRLLVFDIIYKAIVVLGQVVLLFIGEISLFKAGITILISGGMTLLMVQDFRLKSAIQSLDTPRDLISTLKEQYRFLQRFYREFLPVGSITHLFLVLVGFQFYYFFKYQEDGLVLLLQNPVTYVFLLLAFVVPFVVNKMTYTAELKELEQIIDIGLDEVSSEIDLIRIKEKNRARRILFVLLALAGLLALFVILFLIT
;
A
#
# COMPACT_ATOMS: atom_id res chain seq x y z
N MET A 1 45.23 -12.44 30.91
CA MET A 1 44.06 -13.01 30.20
C MET A 1 42.87 -12.06 30.18
N GLU A 2 42.44 -11.46 31.29
CA GLU A 2 41.27 -10.53 31.27
C GLU A 2 41.49 -9.24 30.47
N LEU A 3 42.66 -8.60 30.59
CA LEU A 3 42.98 -7.38 29.84
C LEU A 3 42.99 -7.60 28.32
N GLU A 4 43.41 -8.78 27.87
CA GLU A 4 43.46 -9.15 26.45
C GLU A 4 42.06 -9.45 25.89
N GLN A 5 41.14 -9.96 26.74
CA GLN A 5 39.73 -10.11 26.38
C GLN A 5 38.98 -8.77 26.38
N ILE A 6 39.30 -7.84 27.28
CA ILE A 6 38.74 -6.49 27.30
C ILE A 6 39.24 -5.70 26.09
N TRP A 7 40.53 -5.78 25.79
CA TRP A 7 41.15 -5.17 24.62
C TRP A 7 40.59 -5.76 23.32
N ASN A 8 40.41 -7.08 23.23
CA ASN A 8 39.77 -7.70 22.07
C ASN A 8 38.27 -7.39 21.97
N ARG A 9 37.54 -7.19 23.07
CA ARG A 9 36.15 -6.70 23.02
C ARG A 9 36.07 -5.24 22.59
N GLN A 10 37.02 -4.40 23.00
CA GLN A 10 37.13 -3.02 22.53
C GLN A 10 37.56 -2.95 21.07
N LEU A 11 38.52 -3.76 20.63
CA LEU A 11 38.93 -3.82 19.21
C LEU A 11 37.88 -4.46 18.32
N VAL A 12 37.12 -5.43 18.81
CA VAL A 12 35.93 -5.94 18.12
C VAL A 12 34.87 -4.87 18.13
N SER A 13 34.59 -4.16 19.22
CA SER A 13 33.65 -3.04 19.25
C SER A 13 34.07 -1.87 18.35
N ASP A 14 35.36 -1.55 18.24
CA ASP A 14 35.87 -0.45 17.42
C ASP A 14 35.93 -0.85 15.96
N LYS A 15 36.36 -2.09 15.65
CA LYS A 15 36.18 -2.67 14.32
C LYS A 15 34.71 -2.93 13.99
N GLU A 16 33.84 -3.01 15.01
CA GLU A 16 32.41 -3.15 14.88
C GLU A 16 31.69 -1.76 14.81
N ASN A 17 32.42 -0.68 15.04
CA ASN A 17 31.95 0.69 14.87
C ASN A 17 32.51 1.34 13.57
N ASP A 18 33.63 0.83 13.04
CA ASP A 18 34.28 1.36 11.82
C ASP A 18 33.56 1.00 10.50
N TRP A 19 32.81 -0.12 10.44
CA TRP A 19 32.04 -0.56 9.26
C TRP A 19 30.68 0.13 9.11
N LEU A 20 30.33 1.03 10.04
CA LEU A 20 29.09 1.82 10.04
C LEU A 20 29.36 3.33 10.11
N SER A 21 30.49 3.78 9.57
CA SER A 21 30.92 5.18 9.47
C SER A 21 29.86 6.12 8.85
N ARG A 22 30.09 7.44 8.92
CA ARG A 22 29.28 8.47 8.22
C ARG A 22 28.98 8.10 6.75
N GLU A 23 29.86 7.34 6.08
CA GLU A 23 29.63 6.81 4.74
C GLU A 23 28.52 5.74 4.68
N ALA A 24 28.43 4.85 5.67
CA ALA A 24 27.36 3.86 5.79
C ALA A 24 26.00 4.51 6.08
N LEU A 25 25.97 5.55 6.92
CA LEU A 25 24.80 6.41 7.15
C LEU A 25 24.35 7.11 5.85
N GLY A 26 25.30 7.71 5.12
CA GLY A 26 25.04 8.31 3.81
C GLY A 26 24.57 7.31 2.75
N ALA A 27 25.17 6.12 2.72
CA ALA A 27 24.78 5.02 1.83
C ALA A 27 23.39 4.47 2.18
N PHE A 28 23.05 4.36 3.47
CA PHE A 28 21.72 3.96 3.91
C PHE A 28 20.67 4.98 3.49
N ARG A 29 20.89 6.28 3.75
CA ARG A 29 19.97 7.34 3.34
C ARG A 29 19.77 7.37 1.83
N THR A 30 20.85 7.23 1.06
CA THR A 30 20.77 7.15 -0.40
C THR A 30 19.95 5.93 -0.86
N ARG A 31 20.18 4.76 -0.27
CA ARG A 31 19.40 3.55 -0.55
C ARG A 31 17.93 3.69 -0.13
N TYR A 32 17.66 4.35 0.99
CA TYR A 32 16.32 4.57 1.50
C TYR A 32 15.56 5.60 0.63
N ALA A 33 16.19 6.72 0.28
CA ALA A 33 15.63 7.72 -0.63
C ALA A 33 15.28 7.12 -1.99
N ALA A 34 16.17 6.28 -2.55
CA ALA A 34 15.89 5.54 -3.78
C ALA A 34 14.85 4.41 -3.60
N GLY A 35 14.65 3.95 -2.37
CA GLY A 35 13.83 2.80 -2.03
C GLY A 35 12.39 3.14 -1.61
N VAL A 36 12.16 4.32 -1.03
CA VAL A 36 10.87 4.68 -0.41
C VAL A 36 9.76 4.93 -1.42
N MET A 37 10.09 5.50 -2.58
CA MET A 37 9.10 5.82 -3.64
C MET A 37 8.80 4.64 -4.57
N ARG A 38 9.70 3.65 -4.70
CA ARG A 38 9.49 2.48 -5.59
C ARG A 38 8.27 1.63 -5.22
N PRO A 39 8.01 1.29 -3.94
CA PRO A 39 6.78 0.62 -3.53
C PRO A 39 5.54 1.44 -3.89
N LYS A 40 5.57 2.78 -3.73
CA LYS A 40 4.43 3.66 -4.04
C LYS A 40 4.12 3.69 -5.51
N HIS A 41 5.15 3.79 -6.35
CA HIS A 41 4.99 3.68 -7.79
C HIS A 41 4.31 2.35 -8.19
N ARG A 42 4.76 1.23 -7.62
CA ARG A 42 4.13 -0.08 -7.87
C ARG A 42 2.69 -0.14 -7.37
N LEU A 43 2.43 0.36 -6.17
CA LEU A 43 1.08 0.41 -5.58
C LEU A 43 0.10 1.19 -6.46
N LEU A 44 0.52 2.34 -6.99
CA LEU A 44 -0.26 3.13 -7.93
C LEU A 44 -0.53 2.40 -9.25
N VAL A 45 0.49 1.73 -9.80
CA VAL A 45 0.31 0.93 -11.02
C VAL A 45 -0.69 -0.20 -10.78
N PHE A 46 -0.61 -0.90 -9.65
CA PHE A 46 -1.60 -1.91 -9.29
C PHE A 46 -3.01 -1.33 -9.10
N ASP A 47 -3.13 -0.18 -8.45
CA ASP A 47 -4.41 0.48 -8.24
C ASP A 47 -5.04 0.93 -9.58
N ILE A 48 -4.25 1.47 -10.51
CA ILE A 48 -4.69 1.75 -11.89
C ILE A 48 -5.19 0.48 -12.58
N ILE A 49 -4.44 -0.63 -12.46
CA ILE A 49 -4.85 -1.91 -13.05
C ILE A 49 -6.17 -2.40 -12.44
N TYR A 50 -6.35 -2.31 -11.11
CA TYR A 50 -7.60 -2.71 -10.46
C TYR A 50 -8.79 -1.86 -10.91
N LYS A 51 -8.61 -0.54 -11.04
CA LYS A 51 -9.65 0.34 -11.59
C LYS A 51 -10.00 -0.02 -13.03
N ALA A 52 -8.99 -0.33 -13.87
CA ALA A 52 -9.22 -0.78 -15.23
C ALA A 52 -10.03 -2.09 -15.26
N ILE A 53 -9.73 -3.04 -14.38
CA ILE A 53 -10.49 -4.29 -14.23
C ILE A 53 -11.95 -4.00 -13.83
N VAL A 54 -12.18 -3.07 -12.89
CA VAL A 54 -13.53 -2.66 -12.48
C VAL A 54 -14.30 -2.05 -13.66
N VAL A 55 -13.69 -1.13 -14.41
CA VAL A 55 -14.31 -0.50 -15.59
C VAL A 55 -14.64 -1.54 -16.66
N LEU A 56 -13.67 -2.41 -17.00
CA LEU A 56 -13.89 -3.47 -17.98
C LEU A 56 -14.98 -4.45 -17.51
N GLY A 57 -14.98 -4.83 -16.24
CA GLY A 57 -16.02 -5.67 -15.66
C GLY A 57 -17.41 -5.05 -15.76
N GLN A 58 -17.53 -3.75 -15.46
CA GLN A 58 -18.79 -3.02 -15.62
C GLN A 58 -19.26 -2.95 -17.07
N VAL A 59 -18.33 -2.73 -18.02
CA VAL A 59 -18.65 -2.72 -19.46
C VAL A 59 -19.15 -4.10 -19.90
N VAL A 60 -18.46 -5.17 -19.52
CA VAL A 60 -18.88 -6.55 -19.81
C VAL A 60 -20.28 -6.82 -19.24
N LEU A 61 -20.51 -6.49 -17.97
CA LEU A 61 -21.81 -6.66 -17.33
C LEU A 61 -22.93 -5.86 -18.00
N LEU A 62 -22.63 -4.70 -18.57
CA LEU A 62 -23.61 -3.89 -19.32
C LEU A 62 -24.09 -4.60 -20.60
N PHE A 63 -23.20 -5.29 -21.31
CA PHE A 63 -23.54 -6.03 -22.53
C PHE A 63 -24.15 -7.41 -22.27
N ILE A 64 -24.15 -7.85 -21.02
CA ILE A 64 -24.71 -9.14 -20.60
C ILE A 64 -26.12 -8.91 -20.03
N GLY A 65 -27.12 -9.57 -20.63
CA GLY A 65 -28.52 -9.46 -20.23
C GLY A 65 -29.24 -8.24 -20.83
N GLU A 66 -30.44 -7.94 -20.34
CA GLU A 66 -31.22 -6.79 -20.80
C GLU A 66 -30.67 -5.47 -20.24
N ILE A 67 -30.48 -4.47 -21.10
CA ILE A 67 -30.01 -3.15 -20.70
C ILE A 67 -31.19 -2.36 -20.13
N SER A 68 -31.23 -2.20 -18.81
CA SER A 68 -32.13 -1.25 -18.17
C SER A 68 -31.47 0.13 -18.01
N LEU A 69 -32.27 1.21 -18.05
CA LEU A 69 -31.78 2.57 -17.79
C LEU A 69 -31.08 2.69 -16.43
N PHE A 70 -31.59 1.96 -15.43
CA PHE A 70 -31.00 1.90 -14.10
C PHE A 70 -29.58 1.30 -14.12
N LYS A 71 -29.40 0.16 -14.80
CA LYS A 71 -28.10 -0.50 -14.96
C LYS A 71 -27.11 0.38 -15.72
N ALA A 72 -27.55 0.96 -16.84
CA ALA A 72 -26.72 1.88 -17.63
C ALA A 72 -26.26 3.09 -16.78
N GLY A 73 -27.17 3.66 -15.98
CA GLY A 73 -26.85 4.77 -15.07
C GLY A 73 -25.78 4.40 -14.03
N ILE A 74 -25.93 3.24 -13.37
CA ILE A 74 -24.93 2.76 -12.40
C ILE A 74 -23.60 2.48 -13.07
N THR A 75 -23.59 1.79 -14.21
CA THR A 75 -22.36 1.50 -14.95
C THR A 75 -21.64 2.77 -15.37
N ILE A 76 -22.35 3.80 -15.86
CA ILE A 76 -21.76 5.10 -16.21
C ILE A 76 -21.18 5.78 -14.96
N LEU A 77 -21.89 5.79 -13.85
CA LEU A 77 -21.44 6.43 -12.61
C LEU A 77 -20.19 5.76 -12.05
N ILE A 78 -20.16 4.42 -12.00
CA ILE A 78 -19.00 3.66 -11.53
C ILE A 78 -17.83 3.82 -12.49
N SER A 79 -18.05 3.62 -13.80
CA SER A 79 -16.98 3.68 -14.80
C SER A 79 -16.40 5.09 -14.93
N GLY A 80 -17.26 6.11 -14.91
CA GLY A 80 -16.87 7.51 -14.93
C GLY A 80 -16.08 7.89 -13.67
N GLY A 81 -16.57 7.50 -12.49
CA GLY A 81 -15.86 7.70 -11.22
C GLY A 81 -14.48 7.02 -11.22
N MET A 82 -14.41 5.75 -11.62
CA MET A 82 -13.15 5.01 -11.72
C MET A 82 -12.16 5.65 -12.69
N THR A 83 -12.65 6.09 -13.85
CA THR A 83 -11.80 6.76 -14.85
C THR A 83 -11.22 8.06 -14.30
N LEU A 84 -12.03 8.87 -13.59
CA LEU A 84 -11.55 10.08 -12.94
C LEU A 84 -10.48 9.78 -11.89
N LEU A 85 -10.67 8.73 -11.08
CA LEU A 85 -9.67 8.31 -10.10
C LEU A 85 -8.39 7.77 -10.77
N MET A 86 -8.48 7.05 -11.88
CA MET A 86 -7.30 6.64 -12.67
C MET A 86 -6.51 7.85 -13.16
N VAL A 87 -7.18 8.91 -13.64
CA VAL A 87 -6.50 10.14 -14.07
C VAL A 87 -5.75 10.79 -12.90
N GLN A 88 -6.30 10.77 -11.69
CA GLN A 88 -5.60 11.24 -10.49
C GLN A 88 -4.36 10.40 -10.20
N ASP A 89 -4.45 9.07 -10.29
CA ASP A 89 -3.30 8.18 -10.09
C ASP A 89 -2.20 8.41 -11.13
N PHE A 90 -2.55 8.68 -12.39
CA PHE A 90 -1.58 9.01 -13.44
C PHE A 90 -0.86 10.33 -13.16
N ARG A 91 -1.61 11.38 -12.75
CA ARG A 91 -1.02 12.67 -12.36
C ARG A 91 -0.04 12.49 -11.21
N LEU A 92 -0.41 11.66 -10.26
CA LEU A 92 0.42 11.41 -9.11
C LEU A 92 1.64 10.54 -9.42
N LYS A 93 1.49 9.52 -10.27
CA LYS A 93 2.62 8.74 -10.79
C LYS A 93 3.67 9.65 -11.44
N SER A 94 3.22 10.63 -12.23
CA SER A 94 4.10 11.65 -12.82
C SER A 94 4.78 12.51 -11.76
N ALA A 95 4.06 12.93 -10.72
CA ALA A 95 4.64 13.69 -9.61
C ALA A 95 5.72 12.88 -8.85
N ILE A 96 5.52 11.58 -8.61
CA ILE A 96 6.54 10.71 -8.00
C ILE A 96 7.79 10.62 -8.88
N GLN A 97 7.64 10.48 -10.19
CA GLN A 97 8.78 10.42 -11.11
C GLN A 97 9.60 11.72 -11.10
N SER A 98 8.96 12.86 -10.87
CA SER A 98 9.67 14.14 -10.75
C SER A 98 10.54 14.25 -9.50
N LEU A 99 10.26 13.46 -8.44
CA LEU A 99 11.03 13.42 -7.19
C LEU A 99 12.32 12.59 -7.28
N ASP A 100 12.51 11.82 -8.35
CA ASP A 100 13.73 11.02 -8.60
C ASP A 100 14.85 11.83 -9.30
N THR A 101 14.70 13.16 -9.45
CA THR A 101 15.77 14.00 -10.04
C THR A 101 16.94 14.20 -9.07
N PRO A 102 18.19 14.16 -9.54
CA PRO A 102 19.37 14.26 -8.69
C PRO A 102 19.45 15.65 -8.05
N ARG A 103 19.17 15.71 -6.74
CA ARG A 103 19.33 16.89 -5.87
C ARG A 103 20.11 16.47 -4.62
N ASP A 104 20.43 17.46 -3.78
CA ASP A 104 20.97 17.21 -2.44
C ASP A 104 20.07 16.24 -1.64
N LEU A 105 20.67 15.24 -1.01
CA LEU A 105 19.97 14.10 -0.40
C LEU A 105 18.94 14.51 0.65
N ILE A 106 19.28 15.50 1.48
CA ILE A 106 18.37 16.02 2.52
C ILE A 106 17.19 16.75 1.89
N SER A 107 17.43 17.50 0.80
CA SER A 107 16.37 18.15 0.05
C SER A 107 15.40 17.14 -0.56
N THR A 108 15.90 16.05 -1.14
CA THR A 108 15.08 14.95 -1.68
C THR A 108 14.23 14.29 -0.60
N LEU A 109 14.82 13.95 0.56
CA LEU A 109 14.07 13.34 1.67
C LEU A 109 12.97 14.29 2.21
N LYS A 110 13.25 15.59 2.33
CA LYS A 110 12.25 16.60 2.73
C LYS A 110 11.12 16.74 1.71
N GLU A 111 11.43 16.71 0.42
CA GLU A 111 10.41 16.73 -0.64
C GLU A 111 9.57 15.44 -0.63
N GLN A 112 10.19 14.28 -0.44
CA GLN A 112 9.51 13.00 -0.27
C GLN A 112 8.57 13.01 0.95
N TYR A 113 9.02 13.57 2.08
CA TYR A 113 8.18 13.74 3.28
C TYR A 113 6.97 14.64 3.02
N ARG A 114 7.19 15.84 2.45
CA ARG A 114 6.08 16.77 2.10
C ARG A 114 5.12 16.15 1.10
N PHE A 115 5.65 15.43 0.11
CA PHE A 115 4.85 14.70 -0.85
C PHE A 115 3.99 13.65 -0.16
N LEU A 116 4.58 12.80 0.69
CA LEU A 116 3.85 11.74 1.39
C LEU A 116 2.78 12.33 2.32
N GLN A 117 3.06 13.46 2.98
CA GLN A 117 2.12 14.14 3.87
C GLN A 117 0.90 14.70 3.11
N ARG A 118 1.11 15.29 1.93
CA ARG A 118 0.04 15.77 1.06
C ARG A 118 -0.73 14.60 0.45
N PHE A 119 0.00 13.63 -0.08
CA PHE A 119 -0.53 12.46 -0.75
C PHE A 119 -1.37 11.57 0.17
N TYR A 120 -1.00 11.46 1.44
CA TYR A 120 -1.72 10.71 2.46
C TYR A 120 -3.20 11.09 2.57
N ARG A 121 -3.53 12.38 2.48
CA ARG A 121 -4.92 12.84 2.61
C ARG A 121 -5.76 12.53 1.38
N GLU A 122 -5.16 12.59 0.20
CA GLU A 122 -5.86 12.42 -1.07
C GLU A 122 -6.02 10.93 -1.43
N PHE A 123 -5.01 10.10 -1.17
CA PHE A 123 -4.99 8.71 -1.66
C PHE A 123 -5.72 7.71 -0.76
N LEU A 124 -5.78 7.95 0.54
CA LEU A 124 -6.40 7.05 1.52
C LEU A 124 -7.83 6.65 1.16
N PRO A 125 -8.76 7.60 0.90
CA PRO A 125 -10.12 7.24 0.50
C PRO A 125 -10.14 6.68 -0.93
N VAL A 126 -9.35 7.22 -1.85
CA VAL A 126 -9.35 6.84 -3.28
C VAL A 126 -8.96 5.38 -3.48
N GLY A 127 -7.85 4.92 -2.89
CA GLY A 127 -7.42 3.52 -3.01
C GLY A 127 -8.38 2.55 -2.32
N SER A 128 -9.03 2.97 -1.23
CA SER A 128 -9.99 2.12 -0.50
C SER A 128 -11.31 1.96 -1.27
N ILE A 129 -11.71 2.97 -2.03
CA ILE A 129 -12.89 2.94 -2.89
C ILE A 129 -12.72 1.92 -4.03
N THR A 130 -11.52 1.78 -4.62
CA THR A 130 -11.27 0.77 -5.67
C THR A 130 -11.64 -0.64 -5.20
N HIS A 131 -11.28 -1.00 -3.97
CA HIS A 131 -11.56 -2.32 -3.40
C HIS A 131 -13.07 -2.58 -3.21
N LEU A 132 -13.82 -1.56 -2.79
CA LEU A 132 -15.28 -1.66 -2.66
C LEU A 132 -15.93 -1.98 -4.02
N PHE A 133 -15.54 -1.26 -5.07
CA PHE A 133 -16.11 -1.49 -6.40
C PHE A 133 -15.63 -2.79 -7.05
N LEU A 134 -14.41 -3.25 -6.74
CA LEU A 134 -13.93 -4.56 -7.15
C LEU A 134 -14.81 -5.68 -6.57
N VAL A 135 -15.13 -5.59 -5.27
CA VAL A 135 -16.02 -6.55 -4.61
C VAL A 135 -17.44 -6.45 -5.17
N LEU A 136 -17.94 -5.25 -5.44
CA LEU A 136 -19.26 -5.06 -6.07
C LEU A 136 -19.34 -5.73 -7.45
N VAL A 137 -18.34 -5.52 -8.31
CA VAL A 137 -18.25 -6.17 -9.63
C VAL A 137 -18.16 -7.69 -9.48
N GLY A 138 -17.34 -8.19 -8.55
CA GLY A 138 -17.21 -9.62 -8.28
C GLY A 138 -18.53 -10.26 -7.85
N PHE A 139 -19.30 -9.58 -7.00
CA PHE A 139 -20.64 -10.01 -6.62
C PHE A 139 -21.60 -10.03 -7.80
N GLN A 140 -21.59 -9.00 -8.66
CA GLN A 140 -22.42 -8.97 -9.87
C GLN A 140 -22.12 -10.16 -10.79
N PHE A 141 -20.84 -10.46 -11.03
CA PHE A 141 -20.42 -11.65 -11.78
C PHE A 141 -20.86 -12.96 -11.09
N TYR A 142 -20.70 -13.08 -9.78
CA TYR A 142 -21.12 -14.27 -9.04
C TYR A 142 -22.62 -14.52 -9.19
N TYR A 143 -23.44 -13.48 -9.03
CA TYR A 143 -24.90 -13.62 -9.18
C TYR A 143 -25.29 -13.97 -10.62
N PHE A 144 -24.65 -13.32 -11.59
CA PHE A 144 -24.89 -13.60 -13.00
C PHE A 144 -24.55 -15.07 -13.35
N PHE A 145 -23.38 -15.57 -12.98
CA PHE A 145 -22.97 -16.93 -13.35
C PHE A 145 -23.68 -18.02 -12.54
N LYS A 146 -23.94 -17.79 -11.25
CA LYS A 146 -24.56 -18.81 -10.38
C LYS A 146 -26.08 -18.88 -10.52
N TYR A 147 -26.74 -17.74 -10.61
CA TYR A 147 -28.21 -17.65 -10.58
C TYR A 147 -28.81 -17.24 -11.93
N GLN A 148 -28.01 -16.87 -12.93
CA GLN A 148 -28.47 -16.36 -14.24
C GLN A 148 -29.38 -15.14 -14.15
N GLU A 149 -29.28 -14.38 -13.06
CA GLU A 149 -30.05 -13.17 -12.81
C GLU A 149 -29.15 -11.95 -12.83
N ASP A 150 -29.71 -10.82 -13.24
CA ASP A 150 -29.07 -9.51 -13.07
C ASP A 150 -29.14 -9.12 -11.59
N GLY A 151 -28.17 -9.61 -10.82
CA GLY A 151 -28.15 -9.53 -9.36
C GLY A 151 -28.04 -8.11 -8.79
N LEU A 152 -28.05 -7.05 -9.61
CA LEU A 152 -27.89 -5.66 -9.16
C LEU A 152 -28.92 -5.25 -8.11
N VAL A 153 -30.19 -5.59 -8.29
CA VAL A 153 -31.26 -5.30 -7.32
C VAL A 153 -31.13 -6.20 -6.08
N LEU A 154 -30.83 -7.48 -6.28
CA LEU A 154 -30.66 -8.44 -5.19
C LEU A 154 -29.49 -8.08 -4.27
N LEU A 155 -28.41 -7.54 -4.85
CA LEU A 155 -27.23 -7.07 -4.11
C LEU A 155 -27.55 -5.89 -3.18
N LEU A 156 -28.46 -5.01 -3.60
CA LEU A 156 -28.93 -3.89 -2.78
C LEU A 156 -29.91 -4.33 -1.69
N GLN A 157 -30.40 -5.57 -1.72
CA GLN A 157 -31.32 -6.09 -0.72
C GLN A 157 -30.63 -7.07 0.24
N ASN A 158 -29.42 -7.50 -0.09
CA ASN A 158 -28.70 -8.50 0.69
C ASN A 158 -27.81 -7.86 1.78
N PRO A 159 -28.12 -8.03 3.08
CA PRO A 159 -27.31 -7.49 4.16
C PRO A 159 -25.87 -8.03 4.18
N VAL A 160 -25.66 -9.26 3.69
CA VAL A 160 -24.32 -9.85 3.58
C VAL A 160 -23.44 -9.04 2.63
N THR A 161 -23.99 -8.59 1.50
CA THR A 161 -23.27 -7.75 0.54
C THR A 161 -22.76 -6.47 1.19
N TYR A 162 -23.57 -5.81 2.03
CA TYR A 162 -23.15 -4.60 2.74
C TYR A 162 -22.00 -4.85 3.72
N VAL A 163 -21.99 -5.99 4.42
CA VAL A 163 -20.87 -6.36 5.29
C VAL A 163 -19.59 -6.52 4.47
N PHE A 164 -19.64 -7.21 3.34
CA PHE A 164 -18.47 -7.36 2.47
C PHE A 164 -18.00 -6.04 1.86
N LEU A 165 -18.92 -5.16 1.42
CA LEU A 165 -18.55 -3.83 0.90
C LEU A 165 -17.93 -2.95 1.99
N LEU A 166 -18.46 -2.99 3.21
CA LEU A 166 -17.91 -2.27 4.35
C LEU A 166 -16.50 -2.78 4.67
N LEU A 167 -16.30 -4.10 4.75
CA LEU A 167 -14.99 -4.70 4.99
C LEU A 167 -13.99 -4.36 3.86
N ALA A 168 -14.45 -4.42 2.61
CA ALA A 168 -13.65 -4.08 1.43
C ALA A 168 -13.17 -2.63 1.42
N PHE A 169 -13.89 -1.73 2.08
CA PHE A 169 -13.44 -0.35 2.28
C PHE A 169 -12.60 -0.17 3.55
N VAL A 170 -13.11 -0.62 4.70
CA VAL A 170 -12.51 -0.35 6.02
C VAL A 170 -11.16 -1.03 6.19
N VAL A 171 -11.01 -2.28 5.75
CA VAL A 171 -9.76 -3.02 5.94
C VAL A 171 -8.61 -2.37 5.15
N PRO A 172 -8.72 -2.12 3.84
CA PRO A 172 -7.68 -1.40 3.10
C PRO A 172 -7.45 0.01 3.64
N PHE A 173 -8.51 0.72 4.03
CA PHE A 173 -8.39 2.06 4.59
C PHE A 173 -7.52 2.08 5.86
N VAL A 174 -7.82 1.21 6.83
CA VAL A 174 -7.06 1.14 8.10
C VAL A 174 -5.63 0.70 7.85
N VAL A 175 -5.41 -0.32 7.00
CA VAL A 175 -4.07 -0.82 6.67
C VAL A 175 -3.22 0.25 6.00
N ASN A 176 -3.77 0.94 4.99
CA ASN A 176 -3.09 2.04 4.32
C ASN A 176 -2.79 3.16 5.31
N LYS A 177 -3.74 3.52 6.18
CA LYS A 177 -3.58 4.59 7.16
C LYS A 177 -2.43 4.31 8.11
N MET A 178 -2.36 3.10 8.66
CA MET A 178 -1.29 2.68 9.56
C MET A 178 0.07 2.64 8.85
N THR A 179 0.10 2.11 7.62
CA THR A 179 1.33 2.01 6.82
C THR A 179 1.91 3.38 6.52
N TYR A 180 1.10 4.31 5.99
CA TYR A 180 1.55 5.67 5.69
C TYR A 180 1.93 6.47 6.93
N THR A 181 1.19 6.35 8.03
CA THR A 181 1.54 7.04 9.28
C THR A 181 2.90 6.57 9.81
N ALA A 182 3.20 5.28 9.66
CA ALA A 182 4.49 4.77 10.08
C ALA A 182 5.64 5.19 9.16
N GLU A 183 5.42 5.20 7.84
CA GLU A 183 6.40 5.69 6.88
C GLU A 183 6.70 7.19 7.03
N LEU A 184 5.68 8.01 7.34
CA LEU A 184 5.89 9.42 7.66
C LEU A 184 6.81 9.59 8.87
N LYS A 185 6.57 8.81 9.94
CA LYS A 185 7.43 8.81 11.13
C LYS A 185 8.85 8.32 10.81
N GLU A 186 8.99 7.31 9.95
CA GLU A 186 10.30 6.82 9.54
C GLU A 186 11.07 7.86 8.70
N LEU A 187 10.39 8.58 7.80
CA LEU A 187 11.00 9.68 7.04
C LEU A 187 11.40 10.84 7.94
N GLU A 188 10.54 11.23 8.88
CA GLU A 188 10.82 12.26 9.89
C GLU A 188 12.07 11.88 10.70
N GLN A 189 12.12 10.65 11.22
CA GLN A 189 13.30 10.14 11.93
C GLN A 189 14.57 10.16 11.07
N ILE A 190 14.51 9.71 9.80
CA ILE A 190 15.68 9.67 8.93
C ILE A 190 16.19 11.08 8.58
N ILE A 191 15.29 12.06 8.46
CA ILE A 191 15.62 13.47 8.26
C ILE A 191 16.27 14.07 9.51
N ASP A 192 15.75 13.75 10.70
CA ASP A 192 16.17 14.33 11.97
C ASP A 192 17.45 13.70 12.55
N ILE A 193 17.79 12.47 12.15
CA ILE A 193 19.05 11.82 12.54
C ILE A 193 20.26 12.72 12.19
N GLY A 194 21.11 13.07 13.15
CA GLY A 194 22.36 13.80 12.89
C GLY A 194 23.38 12.92 12.17
N LEU A 195 24.46 13.51 11.63
CA LEU A 195 25.60 12.74 11.11
C LEU A 195 26.58 12.28 12.21
N ASP A 196 26.30 12.66 13.45
CA ASP A 196 27.17 12.46 14.60
C ASP A 196 26.38 11.73 15.67
N GLU A 197 26.70 10.44 15.88
CA GLU A 197 26.54 9.64 17.11
C GLU A 197 26.04 8.20 16.89
N VAL A 198 26.48 7.31 17.78
CA VAL A 198 26.00 5.93 18.03
C VAL A 198 24.48 5.87 18.26
N SER A 199 23.86 6.95 18.76
CA SER A 199 22.40 7.08 18.92
C SER A 199 21.66 6.95 17.58
N SER A 200 22.24 7.54 16.52
CA SER A 200 21.76 7.46 15.13
C SER A 200 21.82 6.05 14.55
N GLU A 201 22.75 5.23 15.04
CA GLU A 201 22.99 3.86 14.57
C GLU A 201 21.98 2.87 15.20
N ILE A 202 21.70 3.02 16.49
CA ILE A 202 20.70 2.20 17.20
C ILE A 202 19.32 2.42 16.60
N ASP A 203 18.98 3.66 16.25
CA ASP A 203 17.69 3.98 15.64
C ASP A 203 17.55 3.40 14.22
N LEU A 204 18.63 3.32 13.46
CA LEU A 204 18.65 2.65 12.15
C LEU A 204 18.42 1.14 12.22
N ILE A 205 19.04 0.47 13.19
CA ILE A 205 18.84 -0.97 13.42
C ILE A 205 17.39 -1.22 13.80
N ARG A 206 16.83 -0.42 14.71
CA ARG A 206 15.42 -0.49 15.12
C ARG A 206 14.46 -0.31 13.95
N ILE A 207 14.72 0.64 13.04
CA ILE A 207 13.90 0.84 11.84
C ILE A 207 13.94 -0.40 10.92
N LYS A 208 15.14 -0.96 10.69
CA LYS A 208 15.28 -2.18 9.86
C LYS A 208 14.56 -3.39 10.45
N GLU A 209 14.72 -3.63 11.75
CA GLU A 209 14.09 -4.75 12.45
C GLU A 209 12.56 -4.63 12.44
N LYS A 210 12.04 -3.44 12.73
CA LYS A 210 10.59 -3.16 12.70
C LYS A 210 10.00 -3.40 11.31
N ASN A 211 10.70 -3.01 10.25
CA ASN A 211 10.26 -3.22 8.88
C ASN A 211 10.28 -4.70 8.46
N ARG A 212 11.28 -5.47 8.92
CA ARG A 212 11.32 -6.92 8.70
C ARG A 212 10.18 -7.62 9.43
N ALA A 213 9.95 -7.30 10.70
CA ALA A 213 8.88 -7.89 11.51
C ALA A 213 7.49 -7.61 10.91
N ARG A 214 7.23 -6.38 10.48
CA ARG A 214 5.97 -6.01 9.81
C ARG A 214 5.75 -6.79 8.53
N ARG A 215 6.78 -6.95 7.69
CA ARG A 215 6.67 -7.70 6.43
C ARG A 215 6.29 -9.16 6.70
N ILE A 216 6.92 -9.79 7.69
CA ILE A 216 6.59 -11.16 8.10
C ILE A 216 5.15 -11.25 8.61
N LEU A 217 4.74 -10.30 9.46
CA LEU A 217 3.38 -10.23 10.00
C LEU A 217 2.33 -10.14 8.87
N PHE A 218 2.54 -9.27 7.88
CA PHE A 218 1.63 -9.16 6.73
C PHE A 218 1.56 -10.44 5.90
N VAL A 219 2.69 -11.14 5.69
CA VAL A 219 2.70 -12.43 4.98
C VAL A 219 1.92 -13.48 5.76
N LEU A 220 2.10 -13.55 7.08
CA LEU A 220 1.37 -14.49 7.94
C LEU A 220 -0.14 -14.18 7.95
N LEU A 221 -0.54 -12.91 8.02
CA LEU A 221 -1.93 -12.49 7.93
C LEU A 221 -2.55 -12.83 6.56
N ALA A 222 -1.82 -12.64 5.47
CA ALA A 222 -2.29 -13.00 4.14
C ALA A 222 -2.49 -14.52 3.99
N LEU A 223 -1.55 -15.32 4.50
CA LEU A 223 -1.66 -16.78 4.52
C LEU A 223 -2.84 -17.23 5.40
N ALA A 224 -3.02 -16.63 6.58
CA ALA A 224 -4.14 -16.94 7.46
C ALA A 224 -5.49 -16.59 6.81
N GLY A 225 -5.58 -15.45 6.12
CA GLY A 225 -6.77 -15.05 5.36
C GLY A 225 -7.08 -16.02 4.21
N LEU A 226 -6.07 -16.46 3.45
CA LEU A 226 -6.22 -17.47 2.40
C LEU A 226 -6.66 -18.82 2.95
N LEU A 227 -6.08 -19.27 4.07
CA LEU A 227 -6.46 -20.49 4.76
C LEU A 227 -7.91 -20.43 5.25
N ALA A 228 -8.32 -19.32 5.87
CA ALA A 228 -9.70 -19.12 6.31
C ALA A 228 -10.67 -19.17 5.14
N LEU A 229 -10.33 -18.52 4.03
CA LEU A 229 -11.14 -18.52 2.81
C LEU A 229 -11.24 -19.93 2.19
N PHE A 230 -10.15 -20.69 2.19
CA PHE A 230 -10.13 -22.08 1.73
C PHE A 230 -11.00 -23.00 2.60
N VAL A 231 -10.92 -22.86 3.92
CA VAL A 231 -11.76 -23.63 4.86
C VAL A 231 -13.23 -23.29 4.69
N ILE A 232 -13.58 -22.02 4.52
CA ILE A 232 -14.96 -21.59 4.27
C ILE A 232 -15.47 -22.16 2.95
N LEU A 233 -14.67 -22.11 1.87
CA LEU A 233 -15.05 -22.68 0.59
C LEU A 233 -15.28 -24.19 0.69
N PHE A 234 -14.39 -24.93 1.36
CA PHE A 234 -14.50 -26.38 1.55
C PHE A 234 -15.67 -26.79 2.44
N LEU A 235 -16.08 -25.96 3.40
CA LEU A 235 -17.24 -26.20 4.25
C LEU A 235 -18.58 -25.89 3.57
N ILE A 236 -18.58 -25.05 2.52
CA ILE A 236 -19.79 -24.61 1.81
C ILE A 236 -20.06 -25.47 0.56
N THR A 237 -19.04 -26.09 -0.03
CA THR A 237 -19.17 -27.15 -1.06
C THR A 237 -19.40 -28.52 -0.44
#